data_AF-A0A946GGB6-F1
#
_entry.id   AF-A0A946GGB6-F1
#
_cell.length_a   1.000
_cell.length_b   1.000
_cell.length_c   1.000
_cell.angle_alpha   90.00
_cell.angle_beta   90.00
_cell.angle_gamma   90.00
#
_symmetry.space_group_name_H-M   'P 1'
#
loop_
_entity.id
_entity.type
_entity.pdbx_description
1 polymer ?
#
loop_
_entity_poly.entity_id
_entity_poly.type
_entity_poly.pdbx_seq_one_letter_code
_entity_poly.pdbx_strand_id
1 'polypeptide(L)'
;MPKSLKAVLFDLDGTLVDSAPDLHVAANLLMVENDRRELSLPEIIKMIGDGVPKLVERSFAATGDVPDTDTLAAASKRYLEFYEPHAADLSTPFPGAIACLERLKSAGYPLAVCTNKPYDAT
;
A
#
# COMPACT_ATOMS: atom_id res chain seq x y z
N MET A 1 -28.46 -7.88 -24.28
CA MET A 1 -28.16 -6.45 -24.01
C MET A 1 -26.80 -6.37 -23.34
N PRO A 2 -25.91 -5.44 -23.73
CA PRO A 2 -24.70 -5.22 -22.94
C PRO A 2 -25.13 -4.74 -21.55
N LYS A 3 -24.59 -5.36 -20.48
CA LYS A 3 -24.88 -4.95 -19.10
C LYS A 3 -24.47 -3.50 -18.93
N SER A 4 -25.38 -2.63 -18.49
CA SER A 4 -25.01 -1.26 -18.13
C SER A 4 -24.07 -1.30 -16.91
N LEU A 5 -22.94 -0.61 -17.04
CA LEU A 5 -22.00 -0.41 -15.93
C LEU A 5 -22.73 0.35 -14.81
N LYS A 6 -22.74 -0.20 -13.59
CA LYS A 6 -23.51 0.36 -12.46
C LYS A 6 -22.67 1.22 -11.51
N ALA A 7 -21.39 0.92 -11.38
CA ALA A 7 -20.43 1.62 -10.53
C ALA A 7 -19.00 1.26 -10.98
N VAL A 8 -18.03 2.06 -10.54
CA VAL A 8 -16.60 1.77 -10.70
C VAL A 8 -15.96 1.74 -9.32
N LEU A 9 -15.31 0.63 -9.00
CA LEU A 9 -14.55 0.46 -7.76
C LEU A 9 -13.07 0.52 -8.10
N PHE A 10 -12.33 1.29 -7.31
CA PHE A 10 -10.89 1.44 -7.45
C PHE A 10 -10.19 0.84 -6.25
N ASP A 11 -9.09 0.12 -6.48
CA ASP A 11 -8.07 0.03 -5.45
C ASP A 11 -7.35 1.39 -5.31
N LEU A 12 -6.60 1.59 -4.23
CA LEU A 12 -5.92 2.84 -3.90
C LEU A 12 -4.42 2.76 -4.23
N ASP A 13 -3.69 1.99 -3.44
CA ASP A 13 -2.23 1.86 -3.52
C ASP A 13 -1.81 1.15 -4.81
N GLY A 14 -0.99 1.78 -5.63
CA GLY A 14 -0.58 1.22 -6.92
C GLY A 14 -1.64 1.31 -8.03
N THR A 15 -2.81 1.92 -7.75
CA THR A 15 -3.87 2.15 -8.73
C THR A 15 -4.19 3.64 -8.89
N LEU A 16 -4.63 4.31 -7.83
CA LEU A 16 -4.91 5.75 -7.84
C LEU A 16 -3.74 6.57 -7.33
N VAL A 17 -3.00 6.03 -6.36
CA VAL A 17 -1.90 6.71 -5.67
C VAL A 17 -0.64 5.87 -5.75
N ASP A 18 0.47 6.52 -6.13
CA ASP A 18 1.82 5.99 -5.97
C ASP A 18 2.26 6.20 -4.52
N SER A 19 1.94 5.22 -3.68
CA SER A 19 2.28 5.19 -2.25
C SER A 19 3.52 4.39 -1.93
N ALA A 20 4.16 3.81 -2.95
CA ALA A 20 5.35 2.98 -2.78
C ALA A 20 6.49 3.71 -2.05
N PRO A 21 6.74 5.03 -2.24
CA PRO A 21 7.78 5.74 -1.50
C PRO A 21 7.57 5.76 0.02
N ASP A 22 6.36 6.05 0.51
CA ASP A 22 6.09 6.10 1.95
C ASP A 22 6.11 4.69 2.57
N LEU A 23 5.55 3.70 1.86
CA LEU A 23 5.61 2.29 2.26
C LEU A 23 7.06 1.80 2.35
N HIS A 24 7.92 2.25 1.42
CA HIS A 24 9.34 1.91 1.38
C HIS A 24 10.10 2.48 2.58
N VAL A 25 9.85 3.74 2.95
CA VAL A 25 10.46 4.35 4.14
C VAL A 25 10.09 3.56 5.40
N ALA A 26 8.80 3.29 5.63
CA ALA A 26 8.34 2.53 6.80
C ALA A 26 8.89 1.10 6.84
N ALA A 27 8.94 0.42 5.69
CA ALA A 27 9.50 -0.93 5.60
C ALA A 27 10.99 -0.95 5.94
N ASN A 28 11.77 0.02 5.45
CA ASN A 28 13.19 0.10 5.75
C ASN A 28 13.49 0.47 7.20
N LEU A 29 12.69 1.34 7.83
CA LEU A 29 12.80 1.60 9.26
C LEU A 29 12.62 0.31 10.08
N LEU A 30 11.61 -0.50 9.73
CA LEU A 30 11.41 -1.80 10.37
C LEU A 30 12.58 -2.76 10.11
N MET A 31 13.06 -2.87 8.86
CA MET A 31 14.17 -3.77 8.52
C MET A 31 15.46 -3.40 9.27
N VAL A 32 15.78 -2.11 9.34
CA VAL A 32 16.95 -1.61 10.09
C VAL A 32 16.81 -1.87 11.59
N GLU A 33 15.62 -1.68 12.18
CA GLU A 33 15.35 -1.99 13.59
C GLU A 33 15.52 -3.49 13.91
N ASN A 34 15.44 -4.36 12.90
CA ASN A 34 15.60 -5.81 13.01
C ASN A 34 16.95 -6.32 12.48
N ASP A 35 17.97 -5.46 12.37
CA ASP A 35 19.31 -5.80 11.88
C ASP A 35 19.31 -6.45 10.48
N ARG A 36 18.35 -6.09 9.64
CA ARG A 36 18.24 -6.54 8.25
C ARG A 36 18.77 -5.48 7.29
N ARG A 37 19.15 -5.92 6.08
CA ARG A 37 19.48 -4.99 4.99
C ARG A 37 18.25 -4.18 4.61
N GLU A 38 18.48 -2.98 4.10
CA GLU A 38 17.44 -2.20 3.44
C GLU A 38 16.95 -2.89 2.16
N LEU A 39 15.67 -2.70 1.89
CA LEU A 39 15.01 -3.03 0.63
C LEU A 39 15.14 -1.85 -0.32
N SER A 40 15.22 -2.16 -1.62
CA SER A 40 15.11 -1.17 -2.68
C SER A 40 13.63 -0.88 -2.99
N LEU A 41 13.35 0.32 -3.51
CA LEU A 41 11.99 0.67 -3.93
C LEU A 41 11.38 -0.34 -4.94
N PRO A 42 12.12 -0.86 -5.94
CA PRO A 42 11.61 -1.90 -6.83
C PRO A 42 11.28 -3.24 -6.15
N GLU A 43 11.91 -3.56 -5.01
CA GLU A 43 11.54 -4.73 -4.20
C GLU A 43 10.20 -4.48 -3.51
N ILE A 44 10.04 -3.32 -2.86
CA ILE A 44 8.81 -2.94 -2.17
C ILE A 44 7.62 -2.90 -3.13
N ILE A 45 7.76 -2.31 -4.31
CA ILE A 45 6.68 -2.25 -5.31
C ILE A 45 6.11 -3.64 -5.63
N LYS A 46 6.94 -4.69 -5.67
CA LYS A 46 6.50 -6.06 -5.95
C LYS A 46 5.76 -6.72 -4.79
N MET A 47 5.76 -6.11 -3.61
CA MET A 47 5.18 -6.67 -2.38
C MET A 47 3.83 -6.05 -2.01
N ILE A 48 3.47 -4.92 -2.62
CA ILE A 48 2.23 -4.15 -2.36
C ILE A 48 1.00 -4.87 -2.93
N GLY A 49 -0.14 -4.77 -2.23
CA GLY A 49 -1.46 -5.20 -2.71
C GLY A 49 -2.22 -6.13 -1.76
N ASP A 50 -1.51 -6.93 -0.96
CA ASP A 50 -2.10 -7.96 -0.09
C ASP A 50 -2.18 -7.55 1.40
N GLY A 51 -2.09 -6.24 1.67
CA GLY A 51 -2.13 -5.67 3.01
C GLY A 51 -0.82 -5.73 3.79
N VAL A 52 -0.81 -5.08 4.95
CA VAL A 52 0.39 -4.87 5.78
C VAL A 52 1.04 -6.16 6.26
N PRO A 53 0.32 -7.16 6.81
CA PRO A 53 0.96 -8.39 7.26
C PRO A 53 1.75 -9.09 6.16
N LYS A 54 1.22 -9.07 4.92
CA LYS A 54 1.88 -9.70 3.79
C LYS A 54 3.08 -8.90 3.29
N LEU A 55 3.00 -7.57 3.31
CA LEU A 55 4.14 -6.70 3.01
C LEU A 55 5.30 -6.95 3.98
N VAL A 56 5.01 -7.03 5.28
CA VAL A 56 6.03 -7.26 6.32
C VAL A 56 6.62 -8.67 6.20
N GLU A 57 5.79 -9.70 6.01
CA GLU A 57 6.26 -11.07 5.78
C GLU A 57 7.22 -11.16 4.58
N ARG A 58 6.85 -10.55 3.44
CA ARG A 58 7.67 -10.50 2.22
C ARG A 58 8.95 -9.71 2.43
N SER A 59 8.92 -8.65 3.24
CA SER A 59 10.10 -7.84 3.58
C SER A 59 11.13 -8.65 4.38
N PHE A 60 10.68 -9.41 5.38
CA PHE A 60 11.57 -10.35 6.10
C PHE A 60 12.10 -11.45 5.18
N ALA A 61 11.23 -12.09 4.39
CA ALA A 61 11.64 -13.14 3.45
C ALA A 61 12.68 -12.67 2.43
N ALA A 62 12.62 -11.41 2.00
CA ALA A 62 13.56 -10.84 1.05
C ALA A 62 14.92 -10.46 1.68
N THR A 63 14.97 -10.32 3.01
CA THR A 63 16.15 -9.86 3.75
C THR A 63 16.73 -10.94 4.67
N GLY A 64 16.12 -12.12 4.72
CA GLY A 64 16.55 -13.27 5.49
C GLY A 64 15.40 -14.24 5.74
N ASP A 65 15.35 -14.79 6.96
CA ASP A 65 14.29 -15.71 7.38
C ASP A 65 13.03 -14.97 7.82
N VAL A 66 11.88 -15.60 7.58
CA VAL A 66 10.58 -15.14 8.10
C VAL A 66 10.48 -15.51 9.58
N PRO A 67 10.21 -14.55 10.48
CA PRO A 67 9.98 -14.84 11.89
C PRO A 67 8.75 -15.73 12.13
N ASP A 68 8.61 -16.23 13.36
CA ASP A 68 7.37 -16.88 13.78
C ASP A 68 6.16 -15.93 13.72
N THR A 69 4.96 -16.52 13.79
CA THR A 69 3.69 -15.80 13.64
C THR A 69 3.52 -14.65 14.64
N ASP A 70 3.94 -14.82 15.89
CA ASP A 70 3.75 -13.82 16.94
C ASP A 70 4.71 -12.64 16.72
N THR A 71 5.96 -12.95 16.38
CA THR A 71 6.96 -11.94 16.00
C THR A 71 6.52 -11.17 14.75
N LEU A 72 5.97 -11.85 13.74
CA LEU A 72 5.48 -11.21 12.52
C LEU A 72 4.28 -10.30 12.78
N ALA A 73 3.37 -10.69 13.68
CA ALA A 73 2.25 -9.86 14.09
C ALA A 73 2.73 -8.60 14.83
N ALA A 74 3.69 -8.74 15.74
CA ALA A 74 4.31 -7.60 16.43
C ALA A 74 5.03 -6.66 15.44
N ALA A 75 5.77 -7.21 14.48
CA ALA A 75 6.45 -6.43 13.45
C ALA A 75 5.46 -5.71 12.52
N SER A 76 4.30 -6.32 12.23
CA SER A 76 3.22 -5.67 11.46
C SER A 76 2.63 -4.47 12.19
N LYS A 77 2.44 -4.58 13.50
CA LYS A 77 2.05 -3.42 14.32
C LYS A 77 3.14 -2.35 14.33
N ARG A 78 4.40 -2.76 14.50
CA ARG A 78 5.54 -1.84 14.50
C ARG A 78 5.70 -1.09 13.18
N TYR A 79 5.48 -1.77 12.06
CA TYR A 79 5.40 -1.15 10.74
C TYR A 79 4.33 -0.05 10.68
N LEU A 80 3.12 -0.32 11.18
CA LEU A 80 2.04 0.66 11.18
C LEU A 80 2.39 1.91 11.99
N GLU A 81 3.07 1.74 13.13
CA GLU A 81 3.56 2.87 13.94
C GLU A 81 4.53 3.79 13.17
N PHE A 82 5.32 3.23 12.25
CA PHE A 82 6.16 4.04 11.34
C PHE A 82 5.37 4.60 10.16
N TYR A 83 4.41 3.86 9.65
CA TYR A 83 3.73 4.18 8.40
C TYR A 83 2.58 5.18 8.55
N GLU A 84 1.67 4.96 9.50
CA GLU A 84 0.42 5.73 9.62
C GLU A 84 0.64 7.24 9.76
N PRO A 85 1.60 7.74 10.58
CA PRO A 85 1.83 9.18 10.70
C PRO A 85 2.38 9.84 9.43
N HIS A 86 2.93 9.04 8.51
CA HIS A 86 3.68 9.47 7.33
C HIS A 86 3.09 8.90 6.03
N ALA A 87 1.84 8.41 6.07
CA ALA A 87 1.27 7.58 5.00
C ALA A 87 1.08 8.33 3.66
N ALA A 88 1.22 9.66 3.66
CA ALA A 88 1.02 10.53 2.51
C ALA A 88 2.10 11.62 2.34
N ASP A 89 3.26 11.49 3.01
CA ASP A 89 4.33 12.50 2.94
C ASP A 89 4.97 12.58 1.55
N LEU A 90 5.14 11.43 0.89
CA LEU A 90 5.73 11.30 -0.45
C LEU A 90 4.73 10.79 -1.50
N SER A 91 3.59 10.28 -1.06
CA SER A 91 2.56 9.70 -1.92
C SER A 91 1.96 10.73 -2.86
N THR A 92 1.81 10.37 -4.14
CA THR A 92 1.18 11.24 -5.14
C THR A 92 0.18 10.49 -6.00
N PRO A 93 -0.91 11.14 -6.48
CA PRO A 93 -1.79 10.50 -7.46
C PRO A 93 -1.04 10.15 -8.74
N PHE A 94 -1.33 8.98 -9.32
CA PHE A 94 -0.76 8.63 -10.62
C PHE A 94 -1.17 9.64 -11.71
N PRO A 95 -0.33 9.88 -12.73
CA PRO A 95 -0.69 10.72 -13.86
C PRO A 95 -2.03 10.29 -14.48
N GLY A 96 -2.98 11.22 -14.54
CA GLY A 96 -4.32 10.98 -15.10
C GLY A 96 -5.33 10.33 -14.14
N ALA A 97 -4.94 9.91 -12.93
CA ALA A 97 -5.87 9.33 -11.95
C ALA A 97 -7.01 10.30 -11.61
N ILE A 98 -6.67 11.54 -11.26
CA ILE A 98 -7.66 12.60 -10.95
C ILE A 98 -8.58 12.86 -12.14
N ALA A 99 -8.01 13.07 -13.34
CA ALA A 99 -8.79 13.32 -14.55
C ALA A 99 -9.72 12.14 -14.91
N CYS A 100 -9.30 10.90 -14.65
CA CYS A 100 -10.12 9.71 -14.83
C CYS A 100 -11.33 9.72 -13.89
N LEU A 101 -11.10 9.96 -12.59
CA LEU A 101 -12.14 10.05 -11.57
C LEU A 101 -13.15 11.16 -11.89
N GLU A 102 -12.67 12.34 -12.29
CA GLU A 102 -13.52 13.47 -12.70
C GLU A 102 -14.40 13.09 -13.89
N ARG A 103 -13.83 12.49 -14.94
CA ARG A 103 -14.60 12.08 -16.13
C ARG A 103 -15.68 11.04 -15.80
N LEU A 104 -15.36 10.06 -14.96
CA LEU A 104 -16.33 9.03 -14.56
C LEU A 104 -17.44 9.61 -13.69
N LYS A 105 -17.10 10.52 -12.78
CA LYS A 105 -18.07 11.25 -11.95
C LYS A 105 -18.99 12.12 -12.82
N SER A 106 -18.44 12.87 -13.78
CA SER A 106 -19.22 13.69 -14.72
C SER A 106 -20.13 12.86 -15.63
N ALA A 107 -19.76 11.61 -15.92
CA ALA A 107 -20.59 10.67 -16.66
C ALA A 107 -21.70 10.01 -15.80
N GLY A 108 -21.80 10.34 -14.51
CA GLY A 108 -22.84 9.85 -13.61
C GLY A 108 -22.57 8.48 -13.01
N TYR A 109 -21.34 7.97 -13.09
CA TYR A 109 -20.98 6.70 -12.45
C TYR A 109 -20.74 6.90 -10.95
N PRO A 110 -21.38 6.09 -10.08
CA PRO A 110 -20.96 5.95 -8.69
C PRO A 110 -19.53 5.41 -8.61
N LEU A 111 -18.69 6.05 -7.79
CA LEU A 111 -17.29 5.66 -7.57
C LEU A 111 -17.10 5.27 -6.10
N ALA A 112 -16.30 4.23 -5.86
CA ALA A 112 -15.89 3.82 -4.52
C ALA A 112 -14.44 3.33 -4.51
N VAL A 113 -13.80 3.40 -3.35
CA VAL A 113 -12.50 2.79 -3.10
C VAL A 113 -12.70 1.47 -2.36
N CYS A 114 -11.99 0.44 -2.79
CA CYS A 114 -11.93 -0.88 -2.16
C CYS A 114 -10.45 -1.27 -2.07
N THR A 115 -9.85 -1.11 -0.90
CA THR A 115 -8.41 -1.25 -0.70
C THR A 115 -8.10 -2.04 0.57
N ASN A 116 -6.92 -2.67 0.60
CA ASN A 116 -6.35 -3.31 1.78
C ASN A 116 -5.55 -2.33 2.66
N LYS A 117 -5.47 -1.05 2.26
CA LYS A 117 -4.86 -0.01 3.07
C LYS A 117 -5.59 0.13 4.41
N PRO A 118 -4.86 0.23 5.55
CA PRO A 118 -5.49 0.52 6.84
C PRO A 118 -6.33 1.79 6.79
N TYR A 119 -7.47 1.79 7.51
CA TYR A 119 -8.41 2.92 7.49
C TYR A 119 -7.76 4.22 7.97
N ASP A 120 -6.94 4.17 9.02
CA ASP A 120 -6.27 5.35 9.58
C ASP A 120 -5.14 5.90 8.68
N ALA A 121 -4.73 5.12 7.67
CA ALA A 121 -3.77 5.53 6.64
C ALA A 121 -4.42 5.94 5.31
N THR A 122 -5.76 5.89 5.21
CA THR A 122 -6.52 6.22 3.98
C THR A 122 -7.01 7.66 4.00
#